data_AF-A0A357T1Z0-F1
#
_entry.id   AF-A0A357T1Z0-F1
#
_cell.length_a   1.000
_cell.length_b   1.000
_cell.length_c   1.000
_cell.angle_alpha   90.00
_cell.angle_beta   90.00
_cell.angle_gamma   90.00
#
_symmetry.space_group_name_H-M   'P 1'
#
loop_
_entity.id
_entity.type
_entity.pdbx_description
1 polymer ?
#
loop_
_entity_poly.entity_id
_entity_poly.type
_entity_poly.pdbx_seq_one_letter_code
_entity_poly.pdbx_strand_id
1 'polypeptide(L)'
;MRHSNIPAVELAEKLAQIAPGDLKKVIFTTGGGETTEMALKLARGYTGKWEIIALRNAFHGLGFGSIALTSGAKYKKDFGPVMPGVVRAPHAYCYRCPFKYPECDLWCAD
;
A
#
# COMPACT_ATOMS: atom_id res chain seq x y z
N MET A 1 20.35 -17.70 1.65
CA MET A 1 19.88 -18.88 2.43
C MET A 1 18.39 -18.78 2.63
N ARG A 2 17.63 -19.81 2.23
CA ARG A 2 16.21 -19.97 2.59
C ARG A 2 16.16 -20.88 3.81
N HIS A 3 16.23 -20.29 5.00
CA HIS A 3 15.88 -21.03 6.19
C HIS A 3 14.37 -20.96 6.34
N SER A 4 13.74 -22.13 6.38
CA SER A 4 12.32 -22.28 6.69
C SER A 4 12.19 -22.96 8.05
N ASN A 5 11.01 -22.87 8.66
CA ASN A 5 10.63 -23.60 9.87
C ASN A 5 9.17 -24.06 9.73
N ILE A 6 8.80 -25.10 10.47
CA ILE A 6 7.45 -25.71 10.40
C ILE A 6 6.35 -24.65 10.58
N PRO A 7 6.40 -23.78 11.62
CA PRO A 7 5.38 -22.74 11.80
C PRO A 7 5.24 -21.80 10.60
N ALA A 8 6.34 -21.39 9.96
CA ALA A 8 6.30 -20.51 8.80
C ALA A 8 5.66 -21.20 7.58
N VAL A 9 5.87 -22.50 7.39
CA VAL A 9 5.26 -23.28 6.30
C VAL A 9 3.76 -23.43 6.53
N GLU A 10 3.36 -23.87 7.72
CA GLU A 10 1.96 -24.04 8.08
C GLU A 10 1.18 -22.72 7.98
N LEU A 11 1.78 -21.62 8.44
CA LEU A 11 1.19 -20.30 8.33
C LEU A 11 1.08 -19.85 6.87
N ALA A 12 2.11 -20.07 6.06
CA ALA A 12 2.09 -19.70 4.65
C ALA A 12 1.01 -20.49 3.88
N GLU A 13 0.88 -21.78 4.15
CA GLU A 13 -0.17 -22.64 3.58
C GLU A 13 -1.56 -22.17 4.00
N LYS A 14 -1.75 -21.90 5.30
CA LYS A 14 -3.03 -21.42 5.81
C LYS A 14 -3.42 -20.07 5.20
N LEU A 15 -2.47 -19.14 5.08
CA LEU A 15 -2.68 -17.84 4.45
C LEU A 15 -3.05 -18.00 2.97
N ALA A 16 -2.38 -18.89 2.22
CA ALA A 16 -2.72 -19.16 0.83
C ALA A 16 -4.14 -19.76 0.66
N GLN A 17 -4.61 -20.56 1.62
CA GLN A 17 -5.96 -21.13 1.59
C GLN A 17 -7.07 -20.08 1.83
N ILE A 18 -6.81 -19.05 2.65
CA ILE A 18 -7.82 -18.05 3.03
C ILE A 18 -7.70 -16.74 2.25
N ALA A 19 -6.59 -16.53 1.53
CA ALA A 19 -6.41 -15.35 0.71
C ALA A 19 -7.42 -15.33 -0.46
N PRO A 20 -7.93 -14.16 -0.86
CA PRO A 20 -8.84 -14.06 -1.99
C PRO A 20 -8.13 -14.40 -3.31
N GLY A 21 -8.89 -14.94 -4.27
CA GLY A 21 -8.39 -15.25 -5.61
C GLY A 21 -7.47 -16.47 -5.65
N ASP A 22 -6.36 -16.36 -6.38
CA ASP A 22 -5.40 -17.45 -6.64
C ASP A 22 -4.02 -17.20 -6.01
N LEU A 23 -3.96 -16.39 -4.95
CA LEU A 23 -2.72 -16.03 -4.26
C LEU A 23 -2.10 -17.23 -3.54
N LYS A 24 -0.94 -17.68 -4.04
CA LYS A 24 -0.25 -18.91 -3.58
C LYS A 24 1.11 -18.69 -2.92
N LYS A 25 1.56 -17.44 -2.77
CA LYS A 25 2.90 -17.11 -2.24
C LYS A 25 2.79 -16.08 -1.13
N VAL A 26 3.53 -16.34 -0.05
CA VAL A 26 3.60 -15.48 1.14
C VAL A 26 5.04 -15.04 1.35
N ILE A 27 5.23 -13.74 1.60
CA ILE A 27 6.49 -13.18 2.09
C ILE A 27 6.19 -12.57 3.46
N PHE A 28 6.86 -13.06 4.49
CA PHE A 28 6.70 -12.54 5.84
C PHE A 28 7.57 -11.29 6.05
N THR A 29 7.02 -10.33 6.78
CA THR A 29 7.69 -9.10 7.25
C THR A 29 7.36 -8.90 8.73
N THR A 30 8.05 -7.98 9.42
CA THR A 30 7.84 -7.78 10.87
C THR A 30 6.70 -6.81 11.17
N GLY A 31 6.31 -5.97 10.21
CA GLY A 31 5.16 -5.07 10.35
C GLY A 31 4.65 -4.52 9.02
N GLY A 32 3.51 -3.84 9.06
CA GLY A 32 2.80 -3.36 7.87
C GLY A 32 3.56 -2.32 7.02
N GLY A 33 4.42 -1.51 7.65
CA GLY A 33 5.30 -0.59 6.93
C GLY A 33 6.28 -1.35 6.04
N GLU A 34 6.95 -2.37 6.58
CA GLU A 34 7.85 -3.23 5.81
C GLU A 34 7.10 -4.06 4.75
N THR A 35 5.88 -4.51 5.06
CA THR A 35 5.01 -5.16 4.06
C THR A 35 4.78 -4.25 2.87
N THR A 36 4.52 -2.96 3.12
CA THR A 36 4.33 -1.96 2.07
C THR A 36 5.61 -1.72 1.26
N GLU A 37 6.78 -1.62 1.91
CA GLU A 37 8.07 -1.52 1.20
C GLU A 37 8.32 -2.72 0.28
N MET A 38 8.02 -3.93 0.77
CA MET A 38 8.15 -5.16 -0.03
C MET A 38 7.16 -5.17 -1.21
N ALA A 39 5.90 -4.78 -0.97
CA ALA A 39 4.89 -4.69 -2.01
C ALA A 39 5.29 -3.68 -3.11
N LEU A 40 5.83 -2.52 -2.74
CA LEU A 40 6.35 -1.52 -3.68
C LEU A 40 7.48 -2.10 -4.55
N LYS A 41 8.43 -2.80 -3.94
CA LYS A 41 9.53 -3.44 -4.67
C LYS A 41 9.03 -4.51 -5.62
N LEU A 42 8.10 -5.36 -5.19
CA LEU A 42 7.51 -6.40 -6.02
C LEU A 42 6.74 -5.82 -7.20
N ALA A 43 5.89 -4.82 -6.96
CA ALA A 43 5.09 -4.17 -8.00
C ALA A 43 5.99 -3.50 -9.05
N ARG A 44 6.99 -2.71 -8.62
CA ARG A 44 7.95 -2.07 -9.53
C ARG A 44 8.79 -3.10 -10.30
N GLY A 45 9.29 -4.12 -9.60
CA GLY A 45 10.11 -5.17 -10.22
C GLY A 45 9.35 -6.00 -11.24
N TYR A 46 8.08 -6.31 -10.97
CA TYR A 46 7.23 -7.08 -11.88
C TYR A 46 6.74 -6.27 -13.08
N THR A 47 6.29 -5.04 -12.86
CA THR A 47 5.67 -4.22 -13.91
C THR A 47 6.67 -3.41 -14.72
N GLY A 48 7.88 -3.14 -14.20
CA GLY A 48 8.83 -2.18 -14.77
C GLY A 48 8.38 -0.73 -14.67
N LYS A 49 7.24 -0.45 -14.02
CA LYS A 49 6.68 0.90 -13.82
C LYS A 49 7.10 1.42 -12.45
N TRP A 50 7.42 2.72 -12.39
CA TRP A 50 7.99 3.35 -11.20
C TRP A 50 6.99 4.21 -10.43
N GLU A 51 5.96 4.70 -11.10
CA GLU A 51 4.94 5.55 -10.48
C GLU A 51 3.91 4.73 -9.71
N ILE A 52 3.45 5.28 -8.59
CA ILE A 52 2.48 4.66 -7.69
C ILE A 52 1.36 5.66 -7.44
N ILE A 53 0.11 5.18 -7.56
CA ILE A 53 -1.07 5.96 -7.19
C ILE A 53 -1.45 5.58 -5.75
N ALA A 54 -1.56 6.57 -4.87
CA ALA A 54 -2.05 6.41 -3.51
C ALA A 54 -3.31 7.26 -3.30
N LEU A 55 -4.19 6.89 -2.37
CA LEU A 55 -5.37 7.70 -2.08
C LEU A 55 -5.03 8.84 -1.10
N ARG A 56 -5.69 9.98 -1.27
CA ARG A 56 -5.72 11.02 -0.23
C ARG A 56 -6.28 10.42 1.07
N ASN A 57 -5.77 10.89 2.21
CA ASN A 57 -6.12 10.40 3.55
C ASN A 57 -5.73 8.93 3.86
N ALA A 58 -5.03 8.23 2.97
CA ALA A 58 -4.55 6.88 3.25
C ALA A 58 -3.36 6.84 4.22
N PHE A 59 -3.16 5.72 4.92
CA PHE A 59 -2.01 5.46 5.77
C PHE A 59 -1.38 4.11 5.38
N HIS A 60 -0.08 4.12 5.08
CA HIS A 60 0.64 2.95 4.55
C HIS A 60 1.93 2.64 5.33
N GLY A 61 2.16 3.30 6.46
CA GLY A 61 3.35 3.12 7.29
C GLY A 61 4.29 4.34 7.29
N LEU A 62 5.42 4.18 7.97
CA LEU A 62 6.37 5.26 8.28
C LEU A 62 7.81 4.97 7.81
N GLY A 63 8.05 3.88 7.09
CA GLY A 63 9.33 3.66 6.39
C GLY A 63 9.46 4.59 5.18
N PHE A 64 10.65 4.80 4.63
CA PHE A 64 10.88 5.85 3.62
C PHE A 64 10.07 5.72 2.33
N GLY A 65 9.77 4.51 1.85
CA GLY A 65 8.89 4.29 0.70
C GLY A 65 7.42 4.37 1.11
N SER A 66 7.05 3.65 2.17
CA SER A 66 5.69 3.59 2.72
C SER A 66 5.15 4.94 3.19
N ILE A 67 5.98 5.79 3.80
CA ILE A 67 5.61 7.15 4.22
C ILE A 67 5.34 8.08 3.04
N ALA A 68 5.91 7.79 1.86
CA ALA A 68 5.59 8.51 0.64
C ALA A 68 4.15 8.25 0.17
N LEU A 69 3.59 7.08 0.49
CA LEU A 69 2.20 6.71 0.24
C LEU A 69 1.28 7.23 1.35
N THR A 70 1.77 7.32 2.59
CA THR A 70 1.02 7.89 3.72
C THR A 70 0.63 9.36 3.47
N SER A 71 -0.64 9.65 3.75
CA SER A 71 -1.23 10.98 3.69
C SER A 71 -1.08 11.69 5.03
N GLY A 72 -0.92 13.01 4.98
CA GLY A 72 -0.71 13.86 6.15
C GLY A 72 0.72 14.42 6.18
N ALA A 73 0.83 15.74 6.03
CA ALA A 73 2.11 16.44 6.10
C ALA A 73 2.81 16.24 7.44
N LYS A 74 2.06 16.06 8.53
CA LYS A 74 2.59 15.83 9.88
C LYS A 74 3.54 14.63 9.97
N TYR A 75 3.32 13.58 9.17
CA TYR A 75 4.19 12.40 9.18
C TYR A 75 5.51 12.64 8.45
N LYS A 76 5.60 13.67 7.61
CA LYS A 76 6.74 13.93 6.71
C LYS A 76 7.49 15.22 7.04
N LYS A 77 6.95 16.02 7.97
CA LYS A 77 7.33 17.42 8.22
C LYS A 77 8.84 17.61 8.37
N ASP A 78 9.52 16.68 9.04
CA ASP A 78 10.92 16.84 9.45
C ASP A 78 11.88 15.85 8.76
N PHE A 79 11.41 15.09 7.76
CA PHE A 79 12.16 13.96 7.17
C PHE A 79 12.58 14.18 5.71
N GLY A 80 12.42 15.40 5.20
CA GLY A 80 12.84 15.78 3.85
C GLY A 80 11.97 15.16 2.73
N PRO A 81 12.45 15.20 1.47
CA PRO A 81 11.74 14.56 0.37
C PRO A 81 11.75 13.04 0.56
N VAL A 82 10.56 12.47 0.61
CA VAL A 82 10.31 11.02 0.66
C VAL A 82 10.40 10.41 -0.75
N MET A 83 10.25 9.09 -0.88
CA MET A 83 10.34 8.40 -2.18
C MET A 83 9.53 9.13 -3.28
N PRO A 84 10.15 9.49 -4.42
CA PRO A 84 9.46 10.16 -5.51
C PRO A 84 8.57 9.20 -6.31
N GLY A 85 7.75 9.77 -7.22
CA GLY A 85 6.88 9.01 -8.11
C GLY A 85 5.57 8.56 -7.47
N VAL A 86 5.08 9.28 -6.45
CA VAL A 86 3.77 9.01 -5.83
C VAL A 86 2.76 10.09 -6.21
N VAL A 87 1.73 9.71 -6.95
CA VAL A 87 0.59 10.57 -7.32
C VAL A 87 -0.60 10.26 -6.40
N ARG A 88 -1.39 11.29 -6.04
CA ARG A 88 -2.51 11.14 -5.09
C ARG A 88 -3.88 11.33 -5.73
N ALA A 89 -4.63 10.25 -5.84
CA ALA A 89 -6.02 10.26 -6.27
C ALA A 89 -6.97 10.66 -5.12
N PRO A 90 -8.13 11.25 -5.42
CA PRO A 90 -9.21 11.45 -4.45
C PRO A 90 -9.59 10.16 -3.72
N HIS A 91 -10.03 10.28 -2.46
CA HIS A 91 -10.63 9.15 -1.74
C HIS A 91 -12.14 9.20 -1.93
N ALA A 92 -12.77 8.04 -2.08
CA ALA A 92 -14.23 7.91 -2.10
C ALA A 92 -14.80 8.11 -0.68
N TYR A 93 -14.88 9.36 -0.23
CA TYR A 93 -15.41 9.74 1.08
C TYR A 93 -16.50 10.80 0.94
N CYS A 94 -17.76 10.36 0.83
CA CYS A 94 -18.89 11.23 0.51
C CYS A 94 -19.07 12.41 1.48
N TYR A 95 -18.85 12.19 2.79
CA TYR A 95 -18.94 13.26 3.79
C TYR A 95 -17.95 14.41 3.57
N ARG A 96 -16.78 14.15 2.95
CA ARG A 96 -15.78 15.16 2.57
C ARG A 96 -15.46 15.08 1.08
N CYS A 97 -16.52 14.95 0.26
CA CYS A 97 -16.38 14.79 -1.18
C CYS A 97 -15.74 16.03 -1.82
N PRO A 98 -14.64 15.90 -2.58
CA PRO A 98 -14.05 17.03 -3.30
C PRO A 98 -14.87 17.46 -4.53
N PHE A 99 -15.87 16.66 -4.93
CA PHE A 99 -16.69 16.84 -6.14
C PHE A 99 -18.16 17.15 -5.85
N LYS A 100 -18.54 17.30 -4.57
CA LYS A 100 -19.92 17.52 -4.06
C LYS A 100 -20.85 16.30 -4.21
N TYR A 101 -21.13 15.62 -3.10
CA TYR A 101 -22.06 14.49 -3.04
C TYR A 101 -23.47 14.97 -2.64
N PRO A 102 -24.56 14.45 -3.25
CA PRO A 102 -24.62 13.31 -4.17
C PRO A 102 -24.48 13.63 -5.67
N GLU A 103 -24.19 14.86 -6.07
CA GLU A 103 -24.23 15.29 -7.48
C GLU A 103 -22.99 14.89 -8.32
N CYS A 104 -21.98 14.30 -7.69
CA CYS A 104 -20.67 14.04 -8.30
C CYS A 104 -20.59 12.77 -9.16
N ASP A 105 -21.70 12.06 -9.36
CA ASP A 105 -21.76 10.78 -10.08
C ASP A 105 -20.65 9.78 -9.68
N LEU A 106 -20.16 9.86 -8.44
CA LEU A 106 -19.05 9.04 -7.92
C LEU A 106 -17.72 9.13 -8.70
N TRP A 107 -17.40 10.23 -9.37
CA TRP A 107 -16.13 10.43 -10.12
C TRP A 107 -14.83 10.16 -9.35
N CYS A 108 -14.88 10.09 -8.02
CA CYS A 108 -13.75 9.68 -7.18
C CYS A 108 -13.49 8.16 -7.17
N ALA A 109 -14.41 7.35 -7.68
CA ALA A 109 -14.40 5.89 -7.64
C ALA A 109 -14.43 5.23 -9.04
N ASP A 110 -14.80 5.99 -10.08
CA ASP A 110 -14.71 5.61 -11.49
C ASP A 110 -13.30 5.87 -12.06
#